data_AF-A0A7K7NX15-F1
#
_entry.id   AF-A0A7K7NX15-F1
#
_cell.length_a   1.000
_cell.length_b   1.000
_cell.length_c   1.000
_cell.angle_alpha   90.00
_cell.angle_beta   90.00
_cell.angle_gamma   90.00
#
_symmetry.space_group_name_H-M   'P 1'
#
loop_
_entity.id
_entity.type
_entity.pdbx_description
1 polymer ?
#
loop_
_entity_poly.entity_id
_entity_poly.type
_entity_poly.pdbx_seq_one_letter_code
_entity_poly.pdbx_strand_id
1 'polypeptide(L)'
;LQLTATKAGRHMVREKGTYLILRELHGWEREPAVLAACEKLIQVLIGDEPGPGMENLLEVNIPEEVEQQLQRLDREEEEEQERWRQEQEERGSTPRSEEPSR
;
A
#
# COMPACT_ATOMS: atom_id res chain seq x y z
N LEU A 1 -6.49 4.82 -2.76
CA LEU A 1 -6.83 4.26 -4.09
C LEU A 1 -7.98 4.98 -4.82
N GLN A 2 -8.87 5.72 -4.13
CA GLN A 2 -10.08 6.32 -4.75
C GLN A 2 -9.82 7.17 -6.00
N LEU A 3 -8.80 8.04 -5.98
CA LEU A 3 -8.47 8.87 -7.15
C LEU A 3 -8.06 8.04 -8.37
N THR A 4 -7.37 6.92 -8.17
CA THR A 4 -6.87 6.04 -9.25
C THR A 4 -7.84 4.92 -9.63
N ALA A 5 -9.05 4.91 -9.06
CA ALA A 5 -10.10 3.95 -9.44
C ALA A 5 -10.54 4.14 -10.90
N THR A 6 -10.60 5.38 -11.37
CA THR A 6 -11.00 5.72 -12.74
C THR A 6 -9.80 5.93 -13.65
N LYS A 7 -9.99 5.64 -14.94
CA LYS A 7 -9.01 5.95 -16.00
C LYS A 7 -8.53 7.39 -15.95
N ALA A 8 -9.46 8.36 -15.92
CA ALA A 8 -9.12 9.78 -15.89
C ALA A 8 -8.23 10.14 -14.69
N GLY A 9 -8.53 9.60 -13.52
CA GLY A 9 -7.72 9.80 -12.33
C GLY A 9 -6.34 9.15 -12.41
N ARG A 10 -6.22 7.92 -12.94
CA ARG A 10 -4.90 7.30 -13.20
C ARG A 10 -4.05 8.13 -14.14
N HIS A 11 -4.62 8.61 -15.26
CA HIS A 11 -3.93 9.47 -16.20
C HIS A 11 -3.42 10.74 -15.52
N MET A 12 -4.28 11.43 -14.77
CA MET A 12 -3.90 12.64 -14.04
C MET A 12 -2.74 12.39 -13.08
N VAL A 13 -2.78 11.30 -12.30
CA VAL A 13 -1.72 10.97 -11.34
C VAL A 13 -0.41 10.59 -12.05
N ARG A 14 -0.47 9.83 -13.15
CA ARG A 14 0.73 9.48 -13.96
C ARG A 14 1.39 10.74 -14.54
N GLU A 15 0.61 11.67 -15.08
CA GLU A 15 1.12 12.92 -15.68
C GLU A 15 1.85 13.82 -14.69
N LYS A 16 1.55 13.72 -13.39
CA LYS A 16 2.25 14.47 -12.34
C LYS A 16 3.56 13.84 -11.89
N GLY A 17 3.99 12.74 -12.51
CA GLY A 17 5.21 12.05 -12.14
C GLY A 17 5.14 11.35 -10.78
N THR A 18 3.94 11.11 -10.26
CA THR A 18 3.71 10.57 -8.91
C THR A 18 4.40 9.23 -8.68
N TYR A 19 4.53 8.39 -9.71
CA TYR A 19 5.26 7.13 -9.63
C TYR A 19 6.72 7.31 -9.14
N LEU A 20 7.42 8.34 -9.62
CA LEU A 20 8.82 8.57 -9.24
C LEU A 20 8.95 8.90 -7.75
N ILE A 21 8.01 9.71 -7.24
CA ILE A 21 7.95 10.09 -5.82
C ILE A 21 7.64 8.86 -4.96
N LEU A 22 6.63 8.09 -5.34
CA LEU A 22 6.22 6.89 -4.58
C LEU A 22 7.29 5.81 -4.56
N ARG A 23 8.00 5.61 -5.68
CA ARG A 23 9.09 4.63 -5.76
C ARG A 23 10.22 4.99 -4.80
N GLU A 24 10.55 6.27 -4.68
CA GLU A 24 11.58 6.71 -3.74
C GLU A 24 11.10 6.57 -2.29
N LEU A 25 9.87 7.00 -2.00
CA LEU A 25 9.26 6.85 -0.68
C LEU A 25 9.25 5.38 -0.24
N HIS A 26 8.79 4.48 -1.11
CA HIS A 26 8.76 3.03 -0.87
C HIS A 26 10.14 2.47 -0.51
N GLY A 27 11.21 2.96 -1.15
CA GLY A 27 12.57 2.49 -0.86
C GLY A 27 13.08 2.84 0.54
N TRP A 28 12.55 3.89 1.17
CA TRP A 28 13.05 4.41 2.45
C TRP A 28 12.10 4.15 3.62
N GLU A 29 10.81 3.98 3.34
CA GLU A 29 9.76 3.77 4.33
C GLU A 29 9.93 2.45 5.08
N ARG A 30 9.53 2.45 6.36
CA ARG A 30 9.64 1.32 7.28
C ARG A 30 8.32 0.95 7.93
N GLU A 31 7.33 1.85 7.90
CA GLU A 31 5.99 1.56 8.39
C GLU A 31 5.24 0.69 7.37
N PRO A 32 4.84 -0.55 7.72
CA PRO A 32 4.21 -1.48 6.77
C PRO A 32 2.93 -0.94 6.16
N ALA A 33 2.12 -0.18 6.92
CA ALA A 33 0.89 0.41 6.41
C ALA A 33 1.16 1.43 5.29
N VAL A 34 2.24 2.21 5.40
CA VAL A 34 2.64 3.18 4.37
C VAL A 34 3.24 2.45 3.16
N LEU A 35 4.04 1.42 3.38
CA LEU A 35 4.59 0.57 2.32
C LEU A 35 3.45 -0.06 1.50
N ALA A 36 2.49 -0.71 2.16
CA ALA A 36 1.31 -1.31 1.53
C ALA A 36 0.54 -0.29 0.67
N ALA A 37 0.30 0.91 1.20
CA ALA A 37 -0.37 1.98 0.46
C ALA A 37 0.44 2.42 -0.78
N CYS A 38 1.76 2.53 -0.65
CA CYS A 38 2.65 2.87 -1.76
C CYS A 38 2.64 1.77 -2.84
N GLU A 39 2.77 0.51 -2.44
CA GLU A 39 2.76 -0.64 -3.35
C GLU A 39 1.46 -0.74 -4.13
N LYS A 40 0.31 -0.67 -3.44
CA LYS A 40 -1.01 -0.69 -4.06
C LYS A 40 -1.16 0.42 -5.10
N LEU A 41 -0.67 1.64 -4.80
CA LEU A 41 -0.73 2.74 -5.75
C LEU A 41 0.26 2.57 -6.91
N ILE A 42 1.48 2.11 -6.65
CA ILE A 42 2.49 1.82 -7.68
C ILE A 42 1.96 0.78 -8.65
N GLN A 43 1.39 -0.34 -8.17
CA GLN A 43 0.79 -1.39 -8.98
C GLN A 43 -0.25 -0.83 -9.95
N VAL A 44 -1.15 0.04 -9.48
CA VAL A 44 -2.15 0.69 -10.33
C VAL A 44 -1.52 1.65 -11.36
N LEU A 45 -0.45 2.35 -11.01
CA LEU A 45 0.20 3.31 -11.91
C LEU A 45 1.03 2.63 -13.00
N ILE A 46 1.68 1.52 -12.71
CA ILE A 46 2.50 0.77 -13.68
C ILE A 46 1.70 -0.25 -14.48
N GLY A 47 0.52 -0.65 -14.00
CA GLY A 47 -0.36 -1.60 -14.66
C GLY A 47 -0.94 -1.05 -15.97
N ASP A 48 -1.18 -1.97 -16.90
CA ASP A 48 -1.82 -1.66 -18.18
C ASP A 48 -3.23 -1.11 -17.97
N GLU A 49 -3.64 -0.21 -18.87
CA GLU A 49 -4.96 0.39 -18.81
C GLU A 49 -6.02 -0.63 -19.27
N PRO A 50 -7.11 -0.85 -18.49
CA PRO A 50 -8.16 -1.78 -18.88
C PRO A 50 -8.85 -1.40 -20.20
N GLY A 51 -9.50 -2.39 -20.81
CA GLY A 51 -10.28 -2.20 -22.03
C GLY A 51 -11.54 -1.33 -21.83
N PRO A 52 -12.21 -0.95 -22.93
CA PRO A 52 -13.44 -0.16 -22.88
C PRO A 52 -14.52 -0.83 -22.02
N GLY A 53 -15.20 -0.06 -21.17
CA GLY A 53 -16.20 -0.56 -20.23
C GLY A 53 -15.63 -1.12 -18.93
N MET A 54 -14.32 -1.05 -18.72
CA MET A 54 -13.63 -1.43 -17.47
C MET A 54 -12.83 -0.26 -16.88
N GLU A 55 -13.21 0.98 -17.18
CA GLU A 55 -12.43 2.16 -16.80
C GLU A 55 -12.45 2.42 -15.29
N ASN A 56 -13.52 2.03 -14.60
CA ASN A 56 -13.65 2.12 -13.15
C ASN A 56 -13.37 0.77 -12.49
N LEU A 57 -12.21 0.65 -11.85
CA LEU A 57 -11.76 -0.59 -11.18
C LEU A 57 -12.64 -1.00 -10.00
N LEU A 58 -13.53 -0.13 -9.51
CA LEU A 58 -14.48 -0.45 -8.45
C LEU A 58 -15.78 -1.09 -8.98
N GLU A 59 -16.01 -1.04 -10.29
CA GLU A 59 -17.24 -1.54 -10.93
C GLU A 59 -16.99 -2.79 -11.77
N VAL A 60 -15.75 -3.27 -11.86
CA VAL A 60 -15.41 -4.46 -12.63
C VAL A 60 -15.85 -5.73 -11.90
N ASN A 61 -16.37 -6.71 -12.65
CA ASN A 61 -16.69 -8.01 -12.10
C ASN A 61 -15.41 -8.83 -11.94
N ILE A 62 -15.09 -9.22 -10.70
CA ILE A 62 -13.88 -9.98 -10.37
C ILE A 62 -14.21 -11.47 -10.37
N PRO A 63 -13.45 -12.32 -11.08
CA PRO A 63 -13.62 -13.77 -10.99
C PRO A 63 -13.39 -14.26 -9.55
N GLU A 64 -14.18 -15.24 -9.10
CA GLU A 64 -14.16 -15.72 -7.70
C GLU A 64 -12.77 -16.17 -7.23
N GLU A 65 -12.01 -16.88 -8.06
CA GLU A 65 -10.64 -17.30 -7.72
C GLU A 65 -9.72 -16.09 -7.45
N VAL A 66 -9.85 -15.03 -8.27
CA VAL A 66 -9.05 -13.81 -8.12
C VAL A 66 -9.48 -13.05 -6.86
N GLU A 67 -10.79 -12.98 -6.59
CA GLU A 67 -11.31 -12.37 -5.36
C GLU A 67 -10.78 -13.08 -4.11
N GLN A 68 -10.78 -14.42 -4.08
CA GLN A 68 -10.23 -15.20 -2.97
C GLN A 68 -8.72 -14.98 -2.80
N GLN A 69 -7.97 -14.84 -3.90
CA GLN A 69 -6.54 -14.53 -3.84
C GLN A 69 -6.30 -13.14 -3.25
N LEU A 70 -7.06 -12.13 -3.68
CA LEU A 70 -6.96 -10.76 -3.16
C LEU A 70 -7.29 -10.71 -1.66
N GLN A 71 -8.38 -11.35 -1.23
CA GLN A 71 -8.76 -11.42 0.19
C GLN A 71 -7.70 -12.09 1.06
N ARG A 72 -6.99 -13.09 0.52
CA ARG A 72 -5.89 -13.72 1.25
C ARG A 72 -4.70 -12.77 1.42
N LEU A 73 -4.32 -12.07 0.34
CA LEU A 73 -3.24 -11.08 0.39
C LEU A 73 -3.55 -9.93 1.36
N ASP A 74 -4.81 -9.45 1.37
CA ASP A 74 -5.23 -8.40 2.32
C ASP A 74 -5.13 -8.88 3.78
N ARG A 75 -5.50 -10.12 4.08
CA ARG A 75 -5.34 -10.68 5.45
C ARG A 75 -3.87 -10.81 5.85
N GLU A 76 -3.02 -11.31 4.95
CA GLU A 76 -1.57 -11.42 5.21
C GLU A 76 -0.96 -10.05 5.51
N GLU A 77 -1.38 -9.01 4.77
CA GLU A 77 -0.98 -7.62 4.97
C GLU A 77 -1.48 -7.07 6.33
N GLU A 78 -2.75 -7.31 6.69
CA GLU A 78 -3.33 -6.90 7.98
C GLU A 78 -2.58 -7.53 9.16
N GLU A 79 -2.27 -8.82 9.09
CA GLU A 79 -1.50 -9.52 10.13
C GLU A 79 -0.08 -8.95 10.30
N GLU A 80 0.59 -8.58 9.21
CA GLU A 80 1.90 -7.94 9.26
C GLU A 80 1.84 -6.56 9.93
N GLN A 81 0.82 -5.76 9.59
CA GLN A 81 0.60 -4.46 10.21
C GLN A 81 0.32 -4.58 11.72
N GLU A 82 -0.47 -5.57 12.14
CA GLU A 82 -0.76 -5.81 13.55
C GLU A 82 0.48 -6.22 14.32
N ARG A 83 1.28 -7.16 13.80
CA ARG A 83 2.55 -7.58 14.40
C ARG A 83 3.49 -6.38 14.56
N TRP A 84 3.65 -5.58 13.52
CA TRP A 84 4.51 -4.40 13.57
C TRP A 84 4.03 -3.38 14.62
N ARG A 85 2.72 -3.15 14.71
CA ARG A 85 2.14 -2.26 15.73
C ARG A 85 2.44 -2.75 17.14
N GLN A 86 2.23 -4.04 17.41
CA GLN A 86 2.54 -4.65 18.71
C GLN A 86 4.03 -4.50 19.06
N GLU A 87 4.92 -4.77 18.11
CA GLU A 87 6.37 -4.59 18.32
C GLU A 87 6.75 -3.14 18.64
N GLN A 88 6.13 -2.15 17.98
CA GLN A 88 6.39 -0.74 18.27
C GLN A 88 5.86 -0.33 19.65
N GLU A 89 4.68 -0.84 20.05
CA GLU A 89 4.12 -0.61 21.37
C GLU A 89 5.02 -1.21 22.47
N GLU A 90 5.51 -2.43 22.28
CA GLU A 90 6.46 -3.08 23.20
C GLU A 90 7.79 -2.31 23.29
N ARG A 91 8.37 -1.90 22.15
CA ARG A 91 9.59 -1.08 22.09
C ARG A 91 9.41 0.30 22.75
N GLY A 92 8.24 0.91 22.59
CA GLY A 92 7.88 2.16 23.25
C GLY A 92 7.67 2.03 24.76
N SER A 93 7.36 0.82 25.24
CA SER A 93 7.11 0.52 26.66
C SER A 93 8.38 0.15 27.45
N THR A 94 9.49 -0.23 26.78
CA THR A 94 10.76 -0.47 27.46
C THR A 94 11.33 0.82 28.10
N PRO A 95 11.47 0.89 29.45
CA PRO A 95 12.11 2.03 30.08
C PRO A 95 13.57 2.09 29.65
N ARG A 96 14.02 3.28 29.22
CA ARG A 96 15.43 3.59 28.98
C ARG A 96 16.19 3.37 30.29
N SER A 97 16.73 2.18 30.49
CA SER A 97 17.60 1.88 31.63
C SER A 97 18.79 2.84 31.58
N GLU A 98 18.88 3.65 32.63
CA GLU A 98 19.82 4.74 32.84
C GLU A 98 21.25 4.34 32.43
N GLU A 99 21.88 5.16 31.59
CA GLU A 99 23.32 5.07 31.34
C GLU A 99 24.05 5.31 32.67
N PRO A 100 24.96 4.42 33.11
CA PRO A 100 25.71 4.66 34.33
C PRO A 100 26.70 5.80 34.08
N SER A 101 26.43 6.96 34.66
CA SER A 101 27.35 8.10 34.70
C SER A 101 28.76 7.66 35.10
N ARG A 102 29.74 7.97 34.25
CA ARG A 102 31.16 7.99 34.56
C ARG A 102 31.73 9.37 34.33
#